data_AF-A0AAV4YGG3-F1
#
_entry.id   AF-A0AAV4YGG3-F1
#
_cell.length_a   1.000
_cell.length_b   1.000
_cell.length_c   1.000
_cell.angle_alpha   90.00
_cell.angle_beta   90.00
_cell.angle_gamma   90.00
#
_symmetry.space_group_name_H-M   'P 1'
#
loop_
_entity.id
_entity.type
_entity.pdbx_description
1 polymer ?
#
loop_
_entity_poly.entity_id
_entity_poly.type
_entity_poly.pdbx_seq_one_letter_code
_entity_poly.pdbx_strand_id
1 'polypeptide(L)'
;MESSGQLNISSQCMRDAMKLIGGLKNVKPWAVRFIDASGKIMNGILVGSMSDFGAYDECVDTVATSDSRRDKGKEMFRGQYWWNGHKRRSKICPLFPLLSMRLGICVPSGCTLNDINQVAQMVGKSLSVNVEASRCEVKQENNYTPLIIIVMCIYSFAGLLLVIGSFIDIYSYFKGTTFKSTGVRVLLAFSIMSNFKKFSNTETSSETLSCLNGIRFLLHVMDCSGTHLFYC
;
A
#
# COMPACT_ATOMS: atom_id res chain seq x y z
N MET A 1 32.66 15.55 27.98
CA MET A 1 32.91 14.11 27.81
C MET A 1 31.77 13.57 26.95
N GLU A 2 32.03 13.44 25.65
CA GLU A 2 31.06 12.98 24.66
C GLU A 2 30.68 11.54 24.97
N SER A 3 29.40 11.31 25.24
CA SER A 3 28.82 9.98 25.45
C SER A 3 28.76 9.27 24.08
N SER A 4 29.90 8.74 23.64
CA SER A 4 29.99 7.77 22.56
C SER A 4 29.32 6.48 23.02
N GLY A 5 27.99 6.42 22.93
CA GLY A 5 27.29 5.15 22.94
C GLY A 5 27.84 4.34 21.78
N GLN A 6 28.52 3.24 22.07
CA GLN A 6 29.15 2.39 21.05
C GLN A 6 28.07 1.90 20.09
N LEU A 7 28.01 2.50 18.88
CA LEU A 7 27.31 1.93 17.73
C LEU A 7 28.04 0.65 17.37
N ASN A 8 27.42 -0.47 17.69
CA ASN A 8 27.90 -1.77 17.27
C ASN A 8 27.06 -2.23 16.08
N ILE A 9 27.35 -1.61 14.92
CA ILE A 9 26.73 -1.94 13.63
C ILE A 9 27.54 -3.02 12.94
N SER A 10 26.86 -4.00 12.34
CA SER A 10 27.46 -5.03 11.50
C SER A 10 28.33 -4.43 10.38
N SER A 11 29.53 -4.99 10.20
CA SER A 11 30.44 -4.56 9.13
C SER A 11 29.85 -4.75 7.72
N GLN A 12 28.91 -5.69 7.54
CA GLN A 12 28.18 -5.91 6.28
C GLN A 12 27.24 -4.74 5.98
N CYS A 13 26.43 -4.34 6.96
CA CYS A 13 25.52 -3.19 6.86
C CYS A 13 26.26 -1.91 6.49
N MET A 14 27.40 -1.64 7.15
CA MET A 14 28.20 -0.45 6.88
C MET A 14 28.81 -0.46 5.47
N ARG A 15 29.27 -1.61 4.98
CA ARG A 15 29.79 -1.75 3.60
C ARG A 15 28.71 -1.50 2.55
N ASP A 16 27.51 -2.05 2.75
CA ASP A 16 26.42 -1.89 1.79
C ASP A 16 25.83 -0.47 1.84
N ALA A 17 25.77 0.15 3.03
CA ALA A 17 25.44 1.56 3.17
C ALA A 17 26.45 2.47 2.45
N MET A 18 27.76 2.20 2.56
CA MET A 18 28.78 2.95 1.82
C MET A 18 28.63 2.80 0.30
N LYS A 19 28.28 1.60 -0.20
CA LYS A 19 27.98 1.40 -1.62
C LYS A 19 26.75 2.19 -2.06
N LEU A 20 25.69 2.23 -1.24
CA LEU A 20 24.50 3.02 -1.49
C LEU A 20 24.83 4.52 -1.58
N ILE A 21 25.59 5.05 -0.63
CA ILE A 21 26.03 6.45 -0.64
C ILE A 21 26.88 6.74 -1.89
N GLY A 22 27.78 5.84 -2.26
CA GLY A 22 28.55 5.94 -3.50
C GLY A 22 27.66 5.92 -4.75
N GLY A 23 26.61 5.10 -4.76
CA GLY A 23 25.60 5.07 -5.82
C GLY A 23 24.82 6.37 -5.93
N LEU A 24 24.40 6.95 -4.79
CA LEU A 24 23.70 8.23 -4.73
C LEU A 24 24.57 9.39 -5.21
N LYS A 25 25.84 9.44 -4.80
CA LYS A 25 26.80 10.46 -5.26
C LYS A 25 26.96 10.46 -6.79
N ASN A 26 26.89 9.28 -7.40
CA ASN A 26 26.98 9.11 -8.85
C ASN A 26 25.59 9.07 -9.53
N VAL A 27 24.52 9.40 -8.81
CA VAL A 27 23.12 9.44 -9.28
C VAL A 27 22.75 8.15 -10.04
N LYS A 28 23.15 6.99 -9.50
CA LYS A 28 22.86 5.71 -10.13
C LYS A 28 21.35 5.44 -10.04
N PRO A 29 20.70 4.96 -11.13
CA PRO A 29 19.25 4.74 -11.14
C PRO A 29 18.75 3.82 -10.01
N TRP A 30 19.48 2.74 -9.74
CA TRP A 30 19.14 1.82 -8.65
C TRP A 30 19.23 2.49 -7.26
N ALA A 31 20.15 3.44 -7.07
CA ALA A 31 20.36 4.11 -5.79
C ALA A 31 19.29 5.18 -5.53
N VAL A 32 18.86 5.88 -6.58
CA VAL A 32 17.76 6.84 -6.49
C VAL A 32 16.44 6.12 -6.21
N ARG A 33 16.14 5.04 -6.94
CA ARG A 33 14.97 4.18 -6.67
C ARG A 33 14.95 3.66 -5.25
N PHE A 34 16.10 3.23 -4.74
CA PHE A 34 16.25 2.73 -3.37
C PHE A 34 15.77 3.75 -2.31
N ILE A 35 16.17 5.01 -2.44
CA ILE A 35 15.79 6.06 -1.49
C ILE A 35 14.36 6.55 -1.72
N ASP A 36 13.93 6.67 -2.98
CA ASP A 36 12.58 7.13 -3.31
C ASP A 36 11.49 6.17 -2.81
N ALA A 37 11.81 4.87 -2.75
CA ALA A 37 10.95 3.83 -2.21
C ALA A 37 10.72 3.92 -0.69
N SER A 38 11.54 4.68 0.05
CA SER A 38 11.35 4.88 1.49
C SER A 38 10.25 5.91 1.77
N GLY A 39 9.55 5.78 2.89
CA GLY A 39 8.53 6.72 3.34
C GLY A 39 9.11 8.11 3.58
N LYS A 40 8.31 9.14 3.28
CA LYS A 40 8.72 10.55 3.34
C LYS A 40 8.00 11.24 4.51
N ILE A 41 8.76 12.00 5.30
CA ILE A 41 8.24 12.64 6.52
C ILE A 41 7.23 13.78 6.19
N MET A 42 7.24 14.31 4.98
CA MET A 42 6.56 15.58 4.64
C MET A 42 5.09 15.43 4.23
N ASN A 43 4.56 14.22 4.09
CA ASN A 43 3.20 14.00 3.59
C ASN A 43 2.17 14.08 4.72
N GLY A 44 1.10 14.87 4.56
CA GLY A 44 -0.09 14.76 5.43
C GLY A 44 0.00 15.33 6.85
N ILE A 45 1.12 15.96 7.24
CA ILE A 45 1.32 16.57 8.57
C ILE A 45 0.17 17.51 8.96
N LEU A 46 -0.28 18.37 8.03
CA LEU A 46 -1.35 19.33 8.27
C LEU A 46 -2.75 18.69 8.36
N VAL A 47 -2.90 17.47 7.85
CA VAL A 47 -4.16 16.72 7.84
C VAL A 47 -4.20 15.70 9.01
N GLY A 48 -3.13 15.64 9.81
CA GLY A 48 -3.04 14.75 10.97
C GLY A 48 -2.67 13.31 10.64
N SER A 49 -2.30 13.00 9.39
CA SER A 49 -1.74 11.70 9.02
C SER A 49 -0.23 11.76 9.07
N MET A 50 0.36 11.08 10.05
CA MET A 50 1.81 11.00 10.26
C MET A 50 2.38 9.64 9.85
N SER A 51 1.62 8.86 9.06
CA SER A 51 2.02 7.54 8.60
C SER A 51 2.35 7.58 7.11
N ASP A 52 3.60 7.30 6.76
CA ASP A 52 4.05 7.12 5.37
C ASP A 52 4.88 5.85 5.27
N PHE A 53 4.37 4.86 4.56
CA PHE A 53 5.00 3.56 4.39
C PHE A 53 5.96 3.53 3.18
N GLY A 54 5.96 4.55 2.32
CA GLY A 54 6.73 4.48 1.08
C GLY A 54 6.24 3.37 0.12
N ALA A 55 7.06 3.07 -0.90
CA ALA A 55 6.76 2.08 -1.92
C ALA A 55 7.41 0.73 -1.57
N TYR A 56 6.67 -0.13 -0.87
CA TYR A 56 7.10 -1.48 -0.48
C TYR A 56 7.64 -2.29 -1.67
N ASP A 57 6.83 -2.45 -2.71
CA ASP A 57 7.15 -3.30 -3.88
C ASP A 57 8.43 -2.82 -4.59
N GLU A 58 8.61 -1.50 -4.70
CA GLU A 58 9.79 -0.92 -5.33
C GLU A 58 11.05 -1.14 -4.49
N CYS A 59 10.95 -1.04 -3.17
CA CYS A 59 12.08 -1.28 -2.27
C CYS A 59 12.60 -2.73 -2.39
N VAL A 60 11.70 -3.70 -2.32
CA VAL A 60 12.08 -5.12 -2.31
C VAL A 60 12.56 -5.61 -3.69
N ASP A 61 12.13 -4.95 -4.76
CA ASP A 61 12.58 -5.22 -6.13
C ASP A 61 13.88 -4.50 -6.50
N THR A 62 14.34 -3.57 -5.66
CA THR A 62 15.58 -2.83 -5.93
C THR A 62 16.81 -3.70 -5.69
N VAL A 63 17.59 -3.91 -6.75
CA VAL A 63 18.86 -4.64 -6.74
C VAL A 63 20.00 -3.68 -7.06
N ALA A 64 20.98 -3.60 -6.16
CA ALA A 64 22.17 -2.81 -6.38
C ALA A 64 23.15 -3.59 -7.25
N THR A 65 23.47 -3.08 -8.44
CA THR A 65 24.37 -3.72 -9.40
C THR A 65 25.70 -2.99 -9.51
N SER A 66 26.78 -3.76 -9.64
CA SER A 66 28.12 -3.22 -9.86
C SER A 66 28.30 -2.78 -11.31
N ASP A 67 28.87 -1.58 -11.48
CA ASP A 67 29.21 -0.99 -12.80
C ASP A 67 30.71 -1.08 -13.10
N SER A 68 31.48 -1.78 -12.24
CA SER A 68 32.90 -2.01 -12.46
C SER A 68 33.10 -2.86 -13.71
N ARG A 69 34.07 -2.49 -14.58
CA ARG A 69 34.39 -3.23 -15.81
C ARG A 69 34.63 -4.73 -15.59
N ARG A 70 35.07 -5.13 -14.39
CA ARG A 70 35.38 -6.50 -14.00
C ARG A 70 34.18 -7.31 -13.47
N ASP A 71 33.12 -6.64 -12.99
CA ASP A 71 31.97 -7.25 -12.31
C ASP A 71 30.65 -6.62 -12.80
N LYS A 72 30.58 -6.26 -14.09
CA LYS A 72 29.44 -5.53 -14.66
C LYS A 72 28.17 -6.38 -14.53
N GLY A 73 27.17 -5.85 -13.84
CA GLY A 73 25.88 -6.52 -13.63
C GLY A 73 25.86 -7.50 -12.46
N LYS A 74 26.96 -7.63 -11.69
CA LYS A 74 26.96 -8.46 -10.47
C LYS A 74 26.11 -7.80 -9.38
N GLU A 75 25.24 -8.60 -8.77
CA GLU A 75 24.44 -8.18 -7.61
C GLU A 75 25.35 -7.90 -6.41
N MET A 76 25.25 -6.69 -5.86
CA MET A 76 25.99 -6.27 -4.67
C MET A 76 25.19 -6.50 -3.40
N PHE A 77 23.92 -6.08 -3.41
CA PHE A 77 22.95 -6.26 -2.34
C PHE A 77 21.53 -6.04 -2.87
N ARG A 78 20.52 -6.47 -2.11
CA ARG A 78 19.10 -6.21 -2.39
C ARG A 78 18.49 -5.30 -1.33
N GLY A 79 17.42 -4.59 -1.69
CA GLY A 79 16.60 -3.87 -0.72
C GLY A 79 15.79 -4.84 0.15
N GLN A 80 15.65 -4.47 1.41
CA GLN A 80 14.75 -5.08 2.38
C GLN A 80 13.86 -3.97 2.95
N TYR A 81 12.58 -4.26 3.15
CA TYR A 81 11.64 -3.29 3.65
C TYR A 81 11.40 -3.46 5.15
N TRP A 82 11.48 -2.34 5.87
CA TRP A 82 11.40 -2.28 7.31
C TRP A 82 10.44 -1.18 7.70
N TRP A 83 9.62 -1.42 8.72
CA TRP A 83 8.80 -0.36 9.27
C TRP A 83 8.75 -0.44 10.79
N ASN A 84 8.66 0.74 11.40
CA ASN A 84 8.57 0.89 12.85
C ASN A 84 7.10 0.80 13.29
N GLY A 85 6.82 -0.15 14.19
CA GLY A 85 5.53 -0.30 14.85
C GLY A 85 5.58 0.39 16.20
N HIS A 86 4.95 1.56 16.36
CA HIS A 86 4.96 2.27 17.63
C HIS A 86 4.04 1.58 18.67
N LYS A 87 4.60 0.95 19.71
CA LYS A 87 3.84 0.41 20.84
C LYS A 87 3.69 1.50 21.93
N ARG A 88 2.62 2.31 21.93
CA ARG A 88 2.42 3.26 23.04
C ARG A 88 1.92 2.54 24.30
N ARG A 89 2.70 2.62 25.37
CA ARG A 89 2.26 2.37 26.75
C ARG A 89 2.37 3.68 27.54
N SER A 90 1.63 4.72 27.14
CA SER A 90 1.50 5.97 27.91
C SER A 90 0.06 6.14 28.36
N LYS A 91 -0.14 6.41 29.66
CA LYS A 91 -1.45 6.65 30.29
C LYS A 91 -1.91 8.12 30.26
N ILE A 92 -1.26 8.98 29.47
CA ILE A 92 -1.64 10.39 29.34
C ILE A 92 -2.15 10.68 27.92
N CYS A 93 -3.36 11.27 27.88
CA CYS A 93 -4.16 11.73 26.73
C CYS A 93 -5.07 10.70 26.01
N PRO A 94 -6.37 10.62 26.38
CA PRO A 94 -7.43 10.04 25.54
C PRO A 94 -7.97 10.99 24.45
N LEU A 95 -7.42 12.20 24.29
CA LEU A 95 -7.96 13.25 23.41
C LEU A 95 -7.24 13.40 22.05
N PHE A 96 -6.09 12.75 21.83
CA PHE A 96 -5.34 12.82 20.58
C PHE A 96 -4.80 11.44 20.16
N PRO A 97 -5.50 10.69 19.29
CA PRO A 97 -4.97 9.49 18.65
C PRO A 97 -3.91 9.80 17.56
N LEU A 98 -3.68 11.09 17.27
CA LEU A 98 -3.04 11.62 16.05
C LEU A 98 -1.51 11.47 15.93
N LEU A 99 -0.82 10.88 16.90
CA LEU A 99 0.66 10.90 16.94
C LEU A 99 1.32 9.52 16.78
N SER A 100 0.65 8.55 16.16
CA SER A 100 1.33 7.34 15.69
C SER A 100 2.03 7.63 14.37
N MET A 101 3.32 7.97 14.44
CA MET A 101 4.15 8.04 13.24
C MET A 101 4.54 6.62 12.85
N ARG A 102 4.16 6.20 11.65
CA ARG A 102 4.59 4.91 11.07
C ARG A 102 5.37 5.25 9.81
N LEU A 103 6.64 4.84 9.76
CA LEU A 103 7.54 5.13 8.66
C LEU A 103 8.10 3.83 8.08
N GLY A 104 7.85 3.60 6.80
CA GLY A 104 8.53 2.56 6.04
C GLY A 104 9.90 3.04 5.57
N ILE A 105 10.94 2.23 5.73
CA ILE A 105 12.31 2.55 5.28
C ILE A 105 12.85 1.36 4.49
N CYS A 106 13.46 1.66 3.34
CA CYS A 106 14.21 0.69 2.56
C CYS A 106 15.64 0.58 3.08
N VAL A 107 16.09 -0.64 3.38
CA VAL A 107 17.37 -0.92 4.04
C VAL A 107 18.14 -1.98 3.24
N PRO A 108 19.49 -1.89 3.13
CA PRO A 108 20.27 -2.90 2.42
C PRO A 108 20.21 -4.27 3.10
N SER A 109 20.29 -5.33 2.30
CA SER A 109 20.21 -6.71 2.79
C SER A 109 21.29 -7.13 3.80
N GLY A 110 22.40 -6.39 3.87
CA GLY A 110 23.48 -6.62 4.83
C GLY A 110 23.19 -6.11 6.25
N CYS A 111 22.05 -5.44 6.50
CA CYS A 111 21.68 -4.90 7.80
C CYS A 111 20.75 -5.82 8.58
N THR A 112 20.97 -5.89 9.90
CA THR A 112 20.17 -6.69 10.83
C THR A 112 19.25 -5.84 11.68
N LEU A 113 18.31 -6.48 12.40
CA LEU A 113 17.35 -5.80 13.26
C LEU A 113 18.02 -5.00 14.38
N ASN A 114 19.12 -5.52 14.89
CA ASN A 114 19.91 -4.84 15.91
C ASN A 114 20.58 -3.57 15.36
N ASP A 115 21.08 -3.60 14.12
CA ASP A 115 21.73 -2.44 13.49
C ASP A 115 20.70 -1.32 13.28
N ILE A 116 19.52 -1.66 12.75
CA ILE A 116 18.45 -0.70 12.48
C ILE A 116 17.85 -0.16 13.78
N ASN A 117 17.70 -0.99 14.82
CA ASN A 117 17.26 -0.52 16.13
C ASN A 117 18.27 0.46 16.76
N GLN A 118 19.57 0.22 16.65
CA GLN A 118 20.58 1.15 17.16
C GLN A 118 20.52 2.49 16.42
N VAL A 119 20.46 2.47 15.08
CA VAL A 119 20.34 3.69 14.27
C VAL A 119 19.03 4.43 14.57
N ALA A 120 17.92 3.70 14.66
CA ALA A 120 16.61 4.25 14.96
C ALA A 120 16.55 4.85 16.38
N GLN A 121 17.19 4.23 17.38
CA GLN A 121 17.28 4.78 18.73
C GLN A 121 18.11 6.06 18.79
N MET A 122 19.13 6.22 17.95
CA MET A 122 19.90 7.47 17.89
C MET A 122 19.12 8.61 17.26
N VAL A 123 18.47 8.35 16.14
CA VAL A 123 17.57 9.31 15.48
C VAL A 123 16.39 9.63 16.42
N GLY A 124 15.83 8.61 17.06
CA GLY A 124 14.76 8.72 18.04
C GLY A 124 15.13 9.57 19.25
N LYS A 125 16.32 9.37 19.84
CA LYS A 125 16.84 10.23 20.93
C LYS A 125 16.97 11.68 20.50
N SER A 126 17.43 11.93 19.28
CA SER A 126 17.54 13.29 18.73
C SER A 126 16.18 13.98 18.55
N LEU A 127 15.12 13.20 18.35
CA LEU A 127 13.74 13.65 18.18
C LEU A 127 12.87 13.46 19.43
N SER A 128 13.43 13.00 20.56
CA SER A 128 12.69 12.62 21.79
C SER A 128 11.58 11.59 21.59
N VAL A 129 11.74 10.67 20.63
CA VAL A 129 10.79 9.59 20.32
C VAL A 129 11.44 8.23 20.56
N ASN A 130 10.74 7.32 21.24
CA ASN A 130 11.21 5.94 21.38
C ASN A 130 10.82 5.14 20.13
N VAL A 131 11.83 4.76 19.33
CA VAL A 131 11.62 4.04 18.07
C VAL A 131 12.10 2.60 18.23
N GLU A 132 11.21 1.67 17.92
CA GLU A 132 11.52 0.25 17.82
C GLU A 132 11.14 -0.21 16.40
N ALA A 133 12.11 -0.73 15.66
CA ALA A 133 11.84 -1.39 14.39
C ALA A 133 11.17 -2.73 14.73
N SER A 134 9.94 -2.93 14.26
CA SER A 134 9.14 -4.05 14.74
C SER A 134 8.97 -5.17 13.71
N ARG A 135 9.18 -4.93 12.41
CA ARG A 135 8.97 -5.97 11.38
C ARG A 135 9.88 -5.77 10.17
N CYS A 136 10.50 -6.86 9.74
CA CYS A 136 11.24 -6.97 8.48
C CYS A 136 10.38 -7.78 7.51
N GLU A 137 9.96 -7.16 6.42
CA GLU A 137 9.24 -7.82 5.33
C GLU A 137 10.17 -7.92 4.13
N VAL A 138 10.66 -9.13 3.90
CA VAL A 138 11.37 -9.48 2.66
C VAL A 138 10.33 -9.84 1.60
N LYS A 139 10.68 -9.63 0.32
CA LYS A 139 9.84 -10.01 -0.82
C LYS A 139 9.29 -11.43 -0.63
N GLN A 140 8.02 -11.54 -0.26
CA GLN A 140 7.30 -12.80 -0.33
C GLN A 140 6.87 -12.98 -1.78
N GLU A 141 7.09 -14.16 -2.34
CA GLU A 141 6.52 -14.49 -3.64
C GLU A 141 5.00 -14.36 -3.54
N ASN A 142 4.38 -13.67 -4.52
CA ASN A 142 2.93 -13.46 -4.54
C ASN A 142 2.23 -14.81 -4.66
N ASN A 143 1.94 -15.42 -3.50
CA ASN A 143 1.17 -16.63 -3.40
C ASN A 143 -0.28 -16.25 -3.59
N TYR A 144 -0.74 -16.27 -4.84
CA TYR A 144 -2.15 -16.15 -5.15
C TYR A 144 -2.88 -17.29 -4.44
N THR A 145 -3.53 -16.96 -3.33
CA THR A 145 -4.41 -17.92 -2.66
C THR A 145 -5.50 -18.30 -3.66
N PRO A 146 -5.85 -19.58 -3.82
CA PRO A 146 -6.86 -20.02 -4.79
C PRO A 146 -8.18 -19.23 -4.66
N LEU A 147 -8.53 -18.80 -3.44
CA LEU A 147 -9.68 -17.94 -3.17
C LEU A 147 -9.60 -16.57 -3.87
N ILE A 148 -8.45 -15.92 -3.89
CA ILE A 148 -8.25 -14.60 -4.54
C ILE A 148 -8.44 -14.73 -6.05
N ILE A 149 -7.91 -15.80 -6.64
CA ILE A 149 -8.07 -16.08 -8.08
C ILE A 149 -9.56 -16.26 -8.42
N ILE A 150 -10.30 -17.04 -7.64
CA ILE A 150 -11.75 -17.27 -7.85
C ILE A 150 -12.52 -15.94 -7.80
N VAL A 151 -12.24 -15.10 -6.80
CA VAL A 151 -12.90 -13.80 -6.64
C VAL A 151 -12.61 -12.89 -7.84
N MET A 152 -11.35 -12.82 -8.29
CA MET A 152 -10.96 -12.04 -9.46
C MET A 152 -11.66 -12.52 -10.74
N CYS A 153 -11.80 -13.83 -10.92
CA CYS A 153 -12.53 -14.40 -12.06
C CYS A 153 -14.03 -14.04 -12.02
N ILE A 154 -14.67 -14.12 -10.86
CA ILE A 154 -16.09 -13.76 -10.70
C ILE A 154 -16.34 -12.29 -11.04
N TYR A 155 -15.52 -11.37 -10.51
CA TYR A 155 -15.66 -9.94 -10.81
C TYR A 155 -15.40 -9.63 -12.29
N SER A 156 -14.40 -10.30 -12.90
CA SER A 156 -14.11 -10.13 -14.33
C SER A 156 -15.27 -10.61 -15.20
N PHE A 157 -15.87 -11.75 -14.86
CA PHE A 157 -17.04 -12.29 -15.56
C PHE A 157 -18.27 -11.39 -15.41
N ALA A 158 -18.55 -10.92 -14.19
CA ALA A 158 -19.63 -9.97 -13.93
C ALA A 158 -19.42 -8.66 -14.71
N GLY A 159 -18.20 -8.13 -14.73
CA GLY A 159 -17.84 -6.94 -15.51
C GLY A 159 -18.10 -7.11 -17.01
N LEU A 160 -17.78 -8.27 -17.57
CA LEU A 160 -18.07 -8.58 -18.98
C LEU A 160 -19.58 -8.63 -19.26
N LEU A 161 -20.38 -9.20 -18.36
CA LEU A 161 -21.84 -9.18 -18.47
C LEU A 161 -22.42 -7.75 -18.39
N LEU A 162 -21.87 -6.88 -17.53
CA LEU A 162 -22.25 -5.46 -17.45
C LEU A 162 -21.99 -4.74 -18.77
N VAL A 163 -20.82 -4.96 -19.38
CA VAL A 163 -20.43 -4.35 -20.66
C VAL A 163 -21.36 -4.81 -21.78
N ILE A 164 -21.60 -6.13 -21.89
CA ILE A 164 -22.50 -6.69 -22.91
C ILE A 164 -23.93 -6.18 -22.72
N GLY A 165 -24.44 -6.19 -21.49
CA GLY A 165 -25.77 -5.67 -21.15
C GLY A 165 -25.92 -4.21 -21.56
N SER A 166 -24.90 -3.38 -21.27
CA SER A 166 -24.87 -1.96 -21.64
C SER A 166 -24.85 -1.74 -23.15
N PHE A 167 -24.06 -2.52 -23.91
CA PHE A 167 -24.05 -2.43 -25.38
C PHE A 167 -25.41 -2.80 -26.00
N ILE A 168 -26.06 -3.85 -25.49
CA ILE A 168 -27.39 -4.27 -25.96
C ILE A 168 -28.43 -3.17 -25.65
N ASP A 169 -28.36 -2.57 -24.46
CA ASP A 169 -29.27 -1.50 -24.06
C ASP A 169 -29.13 -0.27 -24.96
N ILE A 170 -27.88 0.17 -25.22
CA ILE A 170 -27.58 1.29 -26.13
C ILE A 170 -28.05 0.97 -27.57
N TYR A 171 -27.79 -0.24 -28.06
CA TYR A 171 -28.22 -0.65 -29.40
C TYR A 171 -29.75 -0.68 -29.52
N SER A 172 -30.43 -1.18 -28.48
CA SER A 172 -31.90 -1.21 -28.43
C SER A 172 -32.51 0.20 -28.39
N TYR A 173 -31.85 1.13 -27.70
CA TYR A 173 -32.23 2.54 -27.63
C TYR A 173 -32.08 3.24 -28.98
N PHE A 174 -30.94 3.08 -29.66
CA PHE A 174 -30.69 3.72 -30.97
C PHE A 174 -31.58 3.18 -32.08
N LYS A 175 -31.88 1.88 -32.09
CA LYS A 175 -32.65 1.24 -33.17
C LYS A 175 -34.16 1.20 -32.91
N GLY A 176 -34.61 1.58 -31.72
CA GLY A 176 -36.03 1.51 -31.33
C GLY A 176 -36.62 0.09 -31.33
N THR A 177 -35.78 -0.94 -31.27
CA THR A 177 -36.19 -2.35 -31.34
C THR A 177 -36.16 -3.00 -29.96
N THR A 178 -37.28 -3.60 -29.54
CA THR A 178 -37.38 -4.30 -28.25
C THR A 178 -37.07 -5.79 -28.43
N PHE A 179 -35.96 -6.25 -27.86
CA PHE A 179 -35.62 -7.68 -27.85
C PHE A 179 -36.43 -8.39 -26.76
N LYS A 180 -37.39 -9.24 -27.16
CA LYS A 180 -38.27 -9.98 -26.22
C LYS A 180 -37.67 -11.28 -25.66
N SER A 181 -36.46 -11.66 -26.08
CA SER A 181 -35.81 -12.89 -25.61
C SER A 181 -35.52 -12.86 -24.11
N THR A 182 -35.82 -13.95 -23.40
CA THR A 182 -35.59 -14.11 -21.97
C THR A 182 -34.13 -13.85 -21.58
N GLY A 183 -33.18 -14.29 -22.40
CA GLY A 183 -31.75 -14.06 -22.15
C GLY A 183 -31.35 -12.59 -22.25
N VAL A 184 -31.93 -11.85 -23.20
CA VAL A 184 -31.70 -10.40 -23.34
C VAL A 184 -32.30 -9.64 -22.15
N ARG A 185 -33.44 -10.09 -21.62
CA ARG A 185 -34.05 -9.51 -20.41
C ARG A 185 -33.16 -9.67 -19.18
N VAL A 186 -32.49 -10.81 -19.02
CA VAL A 186 -31.51 -11.03 -17.93
C VAL A 186 -30.27 -10.15 -18.11
N LEU A 187 -29.74 -10.01 -19.33
CA LEU A 187 -28.59 -9.14 -19.61
C LEU A 187 -28.91 -7.65 -19.43
N LEU A 188 -30.13 -7.23 -19.76
CA LEU A 188 -30.62 -5.87 -19.49
C LEU A 188 -30.73 -5.59 -17.98
N ALA A 189 -30.96 -6.61 -17.15
CA ALA A 189 -30.93 -6.46 -15.69
C ALA A 189 -29.52 -6.13 -15.15
N PHE A 190 -28.47 -6.38 -15.93
CA PHE A 190 -27.09 -5.97 -15.66
C PHE A 190 -26.69 -4.68 -16.40
N SER A 191 -27.55 -4.12 -17.27
CA SER A 191 -27.25 -2.85 -17.96
C SER A 191 -27.22 -1.68 -16.98
N ILE A 192 -26.19 -0.84 -17.10
CA ILE A 192 -26.05 0.36 -16.29
C ILE A 192 -27.15 1.37 -16.64
N MET A 193 -27.47 1.59 -17.92
CA MET A 193 -28.30 2.74 -18.32
C MET A 193 -29.75 2.63 -17.84
N SER A 194 -30.39 1.45 -17.97
CA SER A 194 -31.77 1.24 -17.53
C SER A 194 -31.91 1.09 -16.00
N ASN A 195 -30.92 0.52 -15.31
CA ASN A 195 -30.88 0.50 -13.84
C ASN A 195 -30.51 1.87 -13.25
N PHE A 196 -29.60 2.60 -13.88
CA PHE A 196 -29.18 3.93 -13.45
C PHE A 196 -30.29 4.96 -13.68
N LYS A 197 -31.08 4.87 -14.75
CA LYS A 197 -32.26 5.74 -14.93
C LYS A 197 -33.35 5.50 -13.86
N LYS A 198 -33.41 4.28 -13.30
CA LYS A 198 -34.27 3.95 -12.15
C LYS A 198 -33.67 4.42 -10.81
N PHE A 199 -32.34 4.48 -10.71
CA PHE A 199 -31.60 5.08 -9.59
C PHE A 199 -31.49 6.62 -9.67
N SER A 200 -31.62 7.18 -10.86
CA SER A 200 -31.48 8.60 -11.22
C SER A 200 -32.81 9.16 -11.72
N ASN A 201 -33.93 8.59 -11.28
CA ASN A 201 -35.19 9.30 -11.23
C ASN A 201 -35.29 9.88 -9.82
N THR A 202 -34.89 11.13 -9.68
CA THR A 202 -35.12 11.97 -8.50
C THR A 202 -36.59 12.42 -8.43
N GLU A 203 -37.53 11.60 -8.87
CA GLU A 203 -38.92 11.78 -8.46
C GLU A 203 -39.04 11.13 -7.09
N THR A 204 -39.21 11.97 -6.08
CA THR A 204 -39.48 11.59 -4.70
C THR A 204 -40.74 10.73 -4.62
N SER A 205 -40.60 9.43 -4.85
CA SER A 205 -41.48 8.42 -4.28
C SER A 205 -40.82 7.91 -2.99
N SER A 206 -41.68 7.68 -2.00
CA SER A 206 -41.42 7.37 -0.58
C SER A 206 -40.55 6.14 -0.28
N GLU A 207 -39.72 5.67 -1.20
CA GLU A 207 -38.81 4.54 -1.02
C GLU A 207 -37.37 4.98 -1.25
N THR A 208 -36.83 5.76 -0.30
CA THR A 208 -35.39 5.75 -0.04
C THR A 208 -34.96 4.30 0.10
N LEU A 209 -34.28 3.77 -0.91
CA LEU A 209 -33.75 2.40 -0.94
C LEU A 209 -32.81 2.19 0.26
N SER A 210 -33.35 1.65 1.36
CA SER A 210 -32.64 1.38 2.62
C SER A 210 -31.35 0.57 2.43
N CYS A 211 -31.24 -0.16 1.31
CA CYS A 211 -30.03 -0.89 0.94
C CYS A 211 -28.82 0.02 0.66
N LEU A 212 -29.01 1.26 0.20
CA LEU A 212 -27.91 2.19 -0.06
C LEU A 212 -27.29 2.70 1.25
N ASN A 213 -28.12 2.96 2.25
CA ASN A 213 -27.66 3.26 3.61
C ASN A 213 -26.97 2.03 4.23
N GLY A 214 -27.46 0.82 3.92
CA GLY A 214 -26.82 -0.44 4.29
C GLY A 214 -25.44 -0.64 3.65
N ILE A 215 -25.28 -0.36 2.35
CA ILE A 215 -23.96 -0.43 1.67
C ILE A 215 -23.03 0.64 2.21
N ARG A 216 -23.50 1.87 2.44
CA ARG A 216 -22.69 2.94 3.02
C ARG A 216 -22.23 2.58 4.44
N PHE A 217 -23.10 1.96 5.23
CA PHE A 217 -22.78 1.41 6.55
C PHE A 217 -21.78 0.26 6.45
N LEU A 218 -22.01 -0.72 5.57
CA LEU A 218 -21.11 -1.86 5.37
C LEU A 218 -19.74 -1.42 4.84
N LEU A 219 -19.68 -0.44 3.96
CA LEU A 219 -18.42 0.16 3.51
C LEU A 219 -17.70 0.85 4.67
N HIS A 220 -18.39 1.64 5.50
CA HIS A 220 -17.78 2.24 6.70
C HIS A 220 -17.35 1.19 7.73
N VAL A 221 -18.11 0.10 7.89
CA VAL A 221 -17.77 -1.01 8.79
C VAL A 221 -16.58 -1.80 8.23
N MET A 222 -16.53 -2.08 6.93
CA MET A 222 -15.39 -2.74 6.28
C MET A 222 -14.15 -1.85 6.25
N ASP A 223 -14.27 -0.53 6.17
CA ASP A 223 -13.13 0.40 6.33
C ASP A 223 -12.59 0.32 7.77
N CYS A 224 -13.49 0.38 8.76
CA CYS A 224 -13.12 0.22 10.17
C CYS A 224 -12.54 -1.17 10.49
N SER A 225 -13.07 -2.24 9.91
CA SER A 225 -12.59 -3.62 10.08
C SER A 225 -11.33 -3.92 9.25
N GLY A 226 -11.16 -3.28 8.10
CA GLY A 226 -9.99 -3.39 7.23
C GLY A 226 -8.74 -2.82 7.89
N THR A 227 -8.87 -1.75 8.67
CA THR A 227 -7.81 -1.28 9.59
C THR A 227 -7.44 -2.28 10.68
N HIS A 228 -8.26 -3.29 10.95
CA HIS A 228 -8.02 -4.32 11.97
C HIS A 228 -7.56 -5.67 11.40
N LEU A 229 -7.86 -5.99 10.13
CA LEU A 229 -7.54 -7.31 9.53
C LEU A 229 -6.23 -7.34 8.72
N PHE A 230 -5.68 -6.19 8.32
CA PHE A 230 -4.35 -6.13 7.67
C PHE A 230 -3.17 -6.13 8.65
N TYR A 231 -3.43 -6.31 9.95
CA TYR A 231 -2.39 -6.35 10.98
C TYR A 231 -2.58 -7.53 11.95
N CYS A 232 -2.30 -8.73 11.46
CA CYS A 232 -1.69 -9.79 12.28
C CYS A 232 -0.33 -10.14 11.67
#